data_AF-A0A6S7G3J1-F1
#
_entry.id   AF-A0A6S7G3J1-F1
#
_cell.length_a   1.000
_cell.length_b   1.000
_cell.length_c   1.000
_cell.angle_alpha   90.00
_cell.angle_beta   90.00
_cell.angle_gamma   90.00
#
_symmetry.space_group_name_H-M   'P 1'
#
loop_
_entity.id
_entity.type
_entity.pdbx_description
1 polymer ?
#
loop_
_entity_poly.entity_id
_entity_poly.type
_entity_poly.pdbx_seq_one_letter_code
_entity_poly.pdbx_strand_id
1 'polypeptide(L)'
;MEPPSQLPPHYSTCQQSLTAMMLTFKNLNIPLAPGKTQGPATVLEFMGIILDSVRMEARLPDDKIERLRAVFNTFQKRRSCTLKELQSLIGTLNFACKVIPPGRPYLQRMIELTRNIRQPHHHIKLSAGFFKDLEMWKQFIVNWNGASFFLSSSWENSECLQLHTDASGVLGYGGIFGGKWFQGKWEPHQQLGQPEIISKVSTPNASSRCQPSKNSSPSVENLKNDIEYYIDLSVAASTKQTYSAGEKRFIAFVKLYRPHEGKHFLPASEETLVQFSAYLAKTIKHTSIKNYLAAVRHFHIRNGFPLDCQKMSRLQLVLRGIKRSQGDEKRVRLPITIHHLKLFHMMLAIPVTTHFDSIMVWAAITLAFFGFLRLGELTCNSKFNSDSHLMPEDVVFSNDLQPTTAMSIRIKESKTDPFRVGHTISIGGTHTPLCPVLAMKQYLARRQPKAGPLFVNSAGKPLTKQALTLETRKLLSQAGFNASNFAGHSYRIGAATTAATAKLPSWLIKTLGRWSSDCYERYIQLPSSTLLNVSATLANI
;
A
#
# COMPACT_ATOMS: atom_id res chain seq x y z
N MET A 1 -6.86 9.98 -25.45
CA MET A 1 -8.26 9.58 -25.67
C MET A 1 -8.17 8.25 -26.36
N GLU A 2 -8.61 7.18 -25.72
CA GLU A 2 -8.83 5.92 -26.45
C GLU A 2 -9.85 6.20 -27.57
N PRO A 3 -9.68 5.61 -28.76
CA PRO A 3 -10.70 5.72 -29.79
C PRO A 3 -12.02 5.15 -29.24
N PRO A 4 -13.18 5.72 -29.63
CA PRO A 4 -14.47 5.19 -29.21
C PRO A 4 -14.54 3.71 -29.59
N SER A 5 -14.81 2.87 -28.59
CA SER A 5 -14.97 1.43 -28.76
C SER A 5 -15.96 1.12 -29.88
N GLN A 6 -15.64 0.13 -30.72
CA GLN A 6 -16.60 -0.47 -31.65
C GLN A 6 -17.90 -0.79 -30.91
N LEU A 7 -19.04 -0.47 -31.55
CA LEU A 7 -20.37 -0.80 -31.03
C LEU A 7 -20.41 -2.28 -30.62
N PRO A 8 -20.98 -2.63 -29.46
CA PRO A 8 -21.05 -4.01 -29.01
C PRO A 8 -21.79 -4.86 -30.07
N PRO A 9 -21.32 -6.10 -30.35
CA PRO A 9 -21.90 -6.95 -31.38
C PRO A 9 -23.38 -7.24 -31.09
N HIS A 10 -24.20 -7.30 -32.16
CA HIS A 10 -25.61 -7.63 -32.05
C HIS A 10 -25.83 -9.03 -31.45
N TYR A 11 -26.93 -9.19 -30.71
CA TYR A 11 -27.35 -10.44 -30.07
C TYR A 11 -27.24 -11.66 -31.00
N SER A 12 -27.68 -11.53 -32.25
CA SER A 12 -27.66 -12.58 -33.26
C SER A 12 -26.25 -13.06 -33.59
N THR A 13 -25.29 -12.15 -33.71
CA THR A 13 -23.88 -12.47 -33.96
C THR A 13 -23.28 -13.24 -32.79
N CYS A 14 -23.51 -12.77 -31.56
CA CYS A 14 -23.03 -13.46 -30.35
C CYS A 14 -23.63 -14.88 -30.22
N GLN A 15 -24.92 -15.03 -30.53
CA GLN A 15 -25.60 -16.33 -30.52
C GLN A 15 -25.00 -17.28 -31.56
N GLN A 16 -24.72 -16.78 -32.76
CA GLN A 16 -24.10 -17.57 -33.84
C GLN A 16 -22.68 -18.02 -33.45
N SER A 17 -21.86 -17.11 -32.91
CA SER A 17 -20.51 -17.44 -32.43
C SER A 17 -20.52 -18.49 -31.32
N LEU A 18 -21.43 -18.36 -30.35
CA LEU A 18 -21.58 -19.36 -29.28
C LEU A 18 -22.00 -20.72 -29.87
N THR A 19 -22.97 -20.73 -30.78
CA THR A 19 -23.46 -21.95 -31.42
C THR A 19 -22.34 -22.66 -32.19
N ALA A 20 -21.55 -21.90 -32.97
CA ALA A 20 -20.38 -22.41 -33.68
C ALA A 20 -19.33 -23.00 -32.72
N MET A 21 -19.03 -22.33 -31.61
CA MET A 21 -18.12 -22.83 -30.58
C MET A 21 -18.63 -24.13 -29.95
N MET A 22 -19.92 -24.20 -29.62
CA MET A 22 -20.53 -25.40 -29.03
C MET A 22 -20.50 -26.60 -29.99
N LEU A 23 -20.76 -26.37 -31.28
CA LEU A 23 -20.63 -27.38 -32.34
C LEU A 23 -19.19 -27.89 -32.45
N THR A 24 -18.20 -27.00 -32.46
CA THR A 24 -16.78 -27.35 -32.49
C THR A 24 -16.39 -28.20 -31.28
N PHE A 25 -16.82 -27.82 -30.07
CA PHE A 25 -16.49 -28.57 -28.85
C PHE A 25 -17.14 -29.95 -28.85
N LYS A 26 -18.38 -30.05 -29.34
CA LYS A 26 -19.05 -31.34 -29.53
C LYS A 26 -18.28 -32.22 -30.51
N ASN A 27 -17.85 -31.68 -31.65
CA ASN A 27 -17.08 -32.41 -32.66
C ASN A 27 -15.71 -32.87 -32.15
N LEU A 28 -15.10 -32.12 -31.23
CA LEU A 28 -13.83 -32.44 -30.59
C LEU A 28 -13.97 -33.29 -29.32
N ASN A 29 -15.18 -33.72 -28.96
CA ASN A 29 -15.48 -34.44 -27.70
C ASN A 29 -15.04 -33.69 -26.43
N ILE A 30 -15.07 -32.36 -26.45
CA ILE A 30 -14.78 -31.52 -25.28
C ILE A 30 -16.09 -31.27 -24.51
N PRO A 31 -16.21 -31.72 -23.25
CA PRO A 31 -17.43 -31.55 -22.47
C PRO A 31 -17.64 -30.07 -22.09
N LEU A 32 -18.84 -29.56 -22.34
CA LEU A 32 -19.28 -28.24 -21.89
C LEU A 32 -19.99 -28.36 -20.54
N ALA A 33 -19.77 -27.38 -19.67
CA ALA A 33 -20.48 -27.28 -18.39
C ALA A 33 -21.77 -26.47 -18.60
N PRO A 34 -22.97 -27.08 -18.58
CA PRO A 34 -24.21 -26.41 -18.97
C PRO A 34 -24.51 -25.15 -18.14
N GLY A 35 -24.24 -25.20 -16.83
CA GLY A 35 -24.42 -24.05 -15.94
C GLY A 35 -23.45 -22.88 -16.17
N LYS A 36 -22.38 -23.08 -16.95
CA LYS A 36 -21.41 -22.05 -17.31
C LYS A 36 -21.50 -21.63 -18.78
N THR A 37 -22.33 -22.32 -19.57
CA THR A 37 -22.53 -22.04 -20.99
C THR A 37 -23.85 -21.30 -21.13
N GLN A 38 -23.80 -19.98 -21.01
CA GLN A 38 -24.96 -19.10 -21.17
C GLN A 38 -24.87 -18.36 -22.51
N GLY A 39 -26.02 -18.17 -23.15
CA GLY A 39 -26.15 -17.37 -24.36
C GLY A 39 -25.80 -15.90 -24.15
N PRO A 40 -25.77 -15.09 -25.22
CA PRO A 40 -25.98 -13.65 -25.07
C PRO A 40 -27.20 -13.42 -24.18
N ALA A 41 -27.00 -12.79 -23.04
CA ALA A 41 -28.01 -12.55 -22.05
C ALA A 41 -27.74 -11.17 -21.42
N THR A 42 -28.81 -10.46 -21.10
CA THR A 42 -28.71 -9.19 -20.38
C THR A 42 -28.56 -9.39 -18.88
N VAL A 43 -28.81 -10.60 -18.40
CA VAL A 43 -28.63 -11.05 -17.01
C VAL A 43 -27.75 -12.31 -17.03
N LEU A 44 -26.58 -12.25 -16.39
CA LEU A 44 -25.60 -13.33 -16.39
C LEU A 44 -25.03 -13.54 -14.98
N GLU A 45 -24.92 -14.78 -14.52
CA GLU A 45 -24.11 -15.07 -13.33
C GLU A 45 -22.63 -15.20 -13.70
N PHE A 46 -21.80 -14.30 -13.20
CA PHE A 46 -20.35 -14.32 -13.39
C PHE A 46 -19.63 -14.37 -12.04
N MET A 47 -18.78 -15.39 -11.86
CA MET A 47 -17.98 -15.59 -10.63
C MET A 47 -18.83 -15.56 -9.34
N GLY A 48 -20.09 -15.97 -9.45
CA GLY A 48 -20.98 -16.05 -8.31
C GLY A 48 -21.79 -14.79 -8.00
N ILE A 49 -21.83 -13.83 -8.91
CA ILE A 49 -22.58 -12.57 -8.83
C ILE A 49 -23.43 -12.47 -10.10
N ILE A 50 -24.70 -12.09 -9.96
CA ILE A 50 -25.55 -11.74 -11.11
C ILE A 50 -25.19 -10.35 -11.58
N LEU A 51 -24.88 -10.22 -12.86
CA LEU A 51 -24.70 -8.96 -13.57
C LEU A 51 -25.95 -8.73 -14.42
N ASP A 52 -26.66 -7.64 -14.16
CA ASP A 52 -27.91 -7.29 -14.83
C ASP A 52 -27.75 -5.94 -15.53
N SER A 53 -27.58 -6.01 -16.84
CA SER A 53 -27.39 -4.84 -17.70
C SER A 53 -28.68 -4.07 -17.96
N VAL A 54 -29.86 -4.65 -17.72
CA VAL A 54 -31.14 -3.93 -17.83
C VAL A 54 -31.35 -3.06 -16.59
N ARG A 55 -31.14 -3.65 -15.42
CA ARG A 55 -31.27 -2.95 -14.14
C ARG A 55 -30.03 -2.14 -13.75
N MET A 56 -28.94 -2.28 -14.51
CA MET A 56 -27.66 -1.62 -14.27
C MET A 56 -27.13 -1.89 -12.85
N GLU A 57 -27.24 -3.14 -12.40
CA GLU A 57 -26.87 -3.59 -11.06
C GLU A 57 -26.07 -4.91 -11.09
N ALA A 58 -25.28 -5.12 -10.04
CA ALA A 58 -24.74 -6.42 -9.69
C ALA A 58 -25.31 -6.86 -8.34
N ARG A 59 -25.75 -8.11 -8.22
CA ARG A 59 -26.38 -8.66 -7.01
C ARG A 59 -25.98 -10.10 -6.72
N LEU A 60 -26.20 -10.57 -5.50
CA LEU A 60 -26.08 -12.00 -5.21
C LEU A 60 -27.28 -12.76 -5.81
N PRO A 61 -27.04 -13.95 -6.39
CA PRO A 61 -28.10 -14.90 -6.72
C PRO A 61 -28.99 -15.27 -5.53
N ASP A 62 -30.26 -15.56 -5.79
CA ASP A 62 -31.27 -15.86 -4.76
C ASP A 62 -30.91 -17.11 -3.94
N ASP A 63 -30.37 -18.15 -4.59
CA ASP A 63 -29.94 -19.37 -3.92
C ASP A 63 -28.80 -19.10 -2.91
N LYS A 64 -27.96 -18.08 -3.14
CA LYS A 64 -26.93 -17.67 -2.18
C LYS A 64 -27.50 -16.85 -1.04
N ILE A 65 -28.52 -16.04 -1.29
CA ILE A 65 -29.25 -15.32 -0.25
C ILE A 65 -29.94 -16.32 0.68
N GLU A 66 -30.58 -17.35 0.13
CA GLU A 66 -31.19 -18.43 0.92
C GLU A 66 -30.18 -19.19 1.77
N ARG A 67 -29.02 -19.54 1.20
CA ARG A 67 -27.92 -20.16 1.96
C ARG A 67 -27.43 -19.25 3.10
N LEU A 68 -27.27 -17.95 2.85
CA LEU A 68 -26.88 -16.98 3.88
C LEU A 68 -27.93 -16.91 5.01
N ARG A 69 -29.22 -16.86 4.68
CA ARG A 69 -30.31 -16.90 5.66
C ARG A 69 -30.25 -18.16 6.52
N ALA A 70 -30.03 -19.32 5.91
CA ALA A 70 -29.89 -20.59 6.64
C ALA A 70 -28.69 -20.58 7.59
N VAL A 71 -27.54 -20.06 7.15
CA VAL A 71 -26.34 -19.90 7.98
C VAL A 71 -26.60 -18.95 9.15
N PHE A 72 -27.24 -17.80 8.92
CA PHE A 72 -27.57 -16.85 9.99
C PHE A 72 -28.49 -17.47 11.05
N ASN A 73 -29.55 -18.16 10.61
CA ASN A 73 -30.47 -18.85 11.52
C ASN A 73 -29.76 -19.95 12.33
N THR A 74 -28.75 -20.60 11.74
CA THR A 74 -27.93 -21.61 12.43
C THR A 74 -27.04 -20.97 13.49
N PHE A 75 -26.35 -19.86 13.17
CA PHE A 75 -25.48 -19.16 14.11
C PHE A 75 -26.25 -18.49 15.24
N GLN A 76 -27.47 -17.99 14.99
CA GLN A 76 -28.30 -17.34 16.00
C GLN A 76 -28.68 -18.27 17.17
N LYS A 77 -28.76 -19.59 16.92
CA LYS A 77 -29.10 -20.60 17.93
C LYS A 77 -27.89 -21.08 18.75
N ARG A 78 -26.67 -20.71 18.35
CA ARG A 78 -25.42 -21.21 18.96
C ARG A 78 -24.88 -20.24 20.01
N ARG A 79 -24.28 -20.76 21.08
CA ARG A 79 -23.52 -19.96 22.06
C ARG A 79 -22.02 -19.88 21.75
N SER A 80 -21.51 -20.81 20.96
CA SER A 80 -20.12 -20.88 20.51
C SER A 80 -20.04 -21.51 19.11
N CYS A 81 -18.93 -21.31 18.43
CA CYS A 81 -18.61 -21.95 17.14
C CYS A 81 -17.12 -22.22 17.04
N THR A 82 -16.70 -23.12 16.16
CA THR A 82 -15.27 -23.36 15.92
C THR A 82 -14.65 -22.22 15.11
N LEU A 83 -13.33 -22.02 15.22
CA LEU A 83 -12.59 -21.05 14.40
C LEU A 83 -12.86 -21.26 12.90
N LYS A 84 -12.85 -22.51 12.44
CA LYS A 84 -13.11 -22.86 11.03
C LYS A 84 -14.51 -22.43 10.58
N GLU A 85 -15.54 -22.64 11.40
CA GLU A 85 -16.91 -22.21 11.12
C GLU A 85 -17.03 -20.68 11.06
N LEU A 86 -16.40 -19.98 12.01
CA LEU A 86 -16.41 -18.51 12.04
C LEU A 86 -15.68 -17.91 10.83
N GLN A 87 -14.53 -18.45 10.46
CA GLN A 87 -13.79 -18.03 9.27
C GLN A 87 -14.57 -18.30 7.97
N SER A 88 -15.30 -19.42 7.90
CA SER A 88 -16.16 -19.73 6.75
C SER A 88 -17.31 -18.72 6.61
N LEU A 89 -17.96 -18.36 7.73
CA LEU A 89 -18.97 -17.29 7.76
C LEU A 89 -18.38 -15.96 7.29
N ILE A 90 -17.25 -15.53 7.87
CA ILE A 90 -16.57 -14.29 7.51
C ILE A 90 -16.20 -14.27 6.02
N GLY A 91 -15.67 -15.37 5.48
CA GLY A 91 -15.32 -15.48 4.07
C GLY A 91 -16.53 -15.31 3.15
N THR A 92 -17.65 -15.93 3.51
CA THR A 92 -18.91 -15.82 2.75
C THR A 92 -19.46 -14.39 2.77
N LEU A 93 -19.44 -13.73 3.94
CA LEU A 93 -19.92 -12.35 4.07
C LEU A 93 -18.98 -11.32 3.43
N ASN A 94 -17.67 -11.54 3.50
CA ASN A 94 -16.69 -10.71 2.81
C ASN A 94 -16.84 -10.80 1.28
N PHE A 95 -17.23 -11.96 0.75
CA PHE A 95 -17.63 -12.09 -0.65
C PHE A 95 -18.90 -11.29 -0.95
N ALA A 96 -19.93 -11.41 -0.09
CA ALA A 96 -21.18 -10.66 -0.22
C ALA A 96 -20.97 -9.13 -0.23
N CYS A 97 -19.98 -8.61 0.51
CA CYS A 97 -19.63 -7.19 0.53
C CYS A 97 -19.27 -6.60 -0.84
N LYS A 98 -18.98 -7.43 -1.86
CA LYS A 98 -18.77 -6.95 -3.23
C LYS A 98 -20.03 -6.32 -3.83
N VAL A 99 -21.21 -6.79 -3.43
CA VAL A 99 -22.51 -6.30 -3.94
C VAL A 99 -23.46 -5.85 -2.83
N ILE A 100 -23.00 -5.95 -1.58
CA ILE A 100 -23.66 -5.41 -0.38
C ILE A 100 -22.66 -4.51 0.36
N PRO A 101 -22.35 -3.31 -0.16
CA PRO A 101 -21.34 -2.41 0.42
C PRO A 101 -21.51 -2.09 1.92
N PRO A 102 -22.74 -1.84 2.46
CA PRO A 102 -22.88 -1.45 3.86
C PRO A 102 -22.53 -2.56 4.86
N GLY A 103 -22.39 -3.83 4.42
CA GLY A 103 -22.05 -4.94 5.31
C GLY A 103 -20.60 -4.94 5.81
N ARG A 104 -19.68 -4.26 5.11
CA ARG A 104 -18.24 -4.39 5.35
C ARG A 104 -17.78 -3.98 6.77
N PRO A 105 -18.25 -2.86 7.35
CA PRO A 105 -17.90 -2.49 8.73
C PRO A 105 -18.30 -3.54 9.77
N TYR A 106 -19.37 -4.29 9.52
CA TYR A 106 -19.93 -5.30 10.44
C TYR A 106 -19.14 -6.63 10.43
N LEU A 107 -18.11 -6.75 9.59
CA LEU A 107 -17.18 -7.89 9.63
C LEU A 107 -16.09 -7.73 10.68
N GLN A 108 -15.75 -6.49 11.06
CA GLN A 108 -14.60 -6.21 11.89
C GLN A 108 -14.66 -6.95 13.23
N ARG A 109 -15.80 -6.87 13.92
CA ARG A 109 -15.99 -7.53 15.21
C ARG A 109 -16.01 -9.06 15.08
N MET A 110 -16.52 -9.60 13.98
CA MET A 110 -16.43 -11.04 13.69
C MET A 110 -14.97 -11.48 13.48
N ILE A 111 -14.18 -10.70 12.76
CA ILE A 111 -12.75 -10.95 12.52
C ILE A 111 -11.95 -10.85 13.84
N GLU A 112 -12.27 -9.90 14.70
CA GLU A 112 -11.62 -9.74 15.99
C GLU A 112 -11.74 -10.99 16.88
N LEU A 113 -12.88 -11.67 16.84
CA LEU A 113 -13.08 -12.95 17.54
C LEU A 113 -12.12 -14.05 17.07
N THR A 114 -11.54 -13.93 15.88
CA THR A 114 -10.56 -14.91 15.34
C THR A 114 -9.12 -14.60 15.75
N ARG A 115 -8.83 -13.41 16.30
CA ARG A 115 -7.46 -12.96 16.57
C ARG A 115 -6.80 -13.82 17.63
N ASN A 116 -5.52 -14.13 17.41
CA ASN A 116 -4.67 -14.94 18.29
C ASN A 116 -5.11 -16.42 18.46
N ILE A 117 -6.11 -16.88 17.71
CA ILE A 117 -6.55 -18.29 17.71
C ILE A 117 -5.99 -18.96 16.46
N ARG A 118 -5.19 -20.02 16.64
CA ARG A 118 -4.50 -20.71 15.53
C ARG A 118 -5.09 -22.09 15.21
N GLN A 119 -5.78 -22.71 16.16
CA GLN A 119 -6.32 -24.07 16.00
C GLN A 119 -7.71 -24.03 15.36
N PRO A 120 -7.93 -24.69 14.20
CA PRO A 120 -9.20 -24.63 13.47
C PRO A 120 -10.43 -25.13 14.25
N HIS A 121 -10.25 -26.10 15.13
CA HIS A 121 -11.32 -26.72 15.93
C HIS A 121 -11.55 -26.04 17.29
N HIS A 122 -10.80 -24.98 17.60
CA HIS A 122 -10.97 -24.24 18.85
C HIS A 122 -12.36 -23.56 18.89
N HIS A 123 -13.10 -23.74 19.98
CA HIS A 123 -14.42 -23.14 20.17
C HIS A 123 -14.32 -21.70 20.68
N ILE A 124 -14.91 -20.78 19.93
CA ILE A 124 -14.99 -19.36 20.20
C ILE A 124 -16.40 -19.05 20.70
N LYS A 125 -16.50 -18.39 21.86
CA LYS A 125 -17.77 -17.91 22.41
C LYS A 125 -18.28 -16.71 21.62
N LEU A 126 -19.54 -16.75 21.20
CA LEU A 126 -20.16 -15.67 20.44
C LEU A 126 -20.63 -14.55 21.39
N SER A 127 -20.22 -13.31 21.09
CA SER A 127 -20.54 -12.14 21.93
C SER A 127 -21.91 -11.54 21.57
N ALA A 128 -22.48 -10.75 22.49
CA ALA A 128 -23.70 -9.99 22.19
C ALA A 128 -23.52 -9.06 20.97
N GLY A 129 -22.32 -8.49 20.80
CA GLY A 129 -21.97 -7.70 19.63
C GLY A 129 -22.03 -8.52 18.34
N PHE A 130 -21.53 -9.75 18.33
CA PHE A 130 -21.62 -10.63 17.16
C PHE A 130 -23.08 -10.83 16.71
N PHE A 131 -24.01 -11.05 17.64
CA PHE A 131 -25.42 -11.23 17.30
C PHE A 131 -26.06 -9.93 16.76
N LYS A 132 -25.65 -8.76 17.25
CA LYS A 132 -26.08 -7.47 16.67
C LYS A 132 -25.58 -7.31 15.21
N ASP A 133 -24.34 -7.71 14.91
CA ASP A 133 -23.85 -7.68 13.53
C ASP A 133 -24.62 -8.68 12.65
N LEU A 134 -24.89 -9.87 13.17
CA LEU A 134 -25.63 -10.90 12.46
C LEU A 134 -27.05 -10.44 12.11
N GLU A 135 -27.70 -9.70 13.01
CA GLU A 135 -29.03 -9.13 12.75
C GLU A 135 -28.98 -8.02 11.69
N MET A 136 -27.98 -7.15 11.73
CA MET A 136 -27.75 -6.17 10.65
C MET A 136 -27.51 -6.85 9.30
N TRP A 137 -26.74 -7.93 9.29
CA TRP A 137 -26.50 -8.72 8.09
C TRP A 137 -27.77 -9.32 7.49
N LYS A 138 -28.74 -9.74 8.31
CA LYS A 138 -30.06 -10.17 7.82
C LYS A 138 -30.81 -9.03 7.13
N GLN A 139 -30.74 -7.81 7.67
CA GLN A 139 -31.37 -6.65 7.04
C GLN A 139 -30.69 -6.31 5.70
N PHE A 140 -29.36 -6.39 5.63
CA PHE A 140 -28.62 -6.07 4.42
C PHE A 140 -28.90 -7.03 3.27
N ILE A 141 -28.98 -8.34 3.52
CA ILE A 141 -29.26 -9.30 2.45
C ILE A 141 -30.69 -9.20 1.89
N VAL A 142 -31.63 -8.62 2.64
CA VAL A 142 -33.02 -8.40 2.19
C VAL A 142 -33.15 -7.06 1.48
N ASN A 143 -32.66 -5.99 2.11
CA ASN A 143 -32.95 -4.62 1.68
C ASN A 143 -31.86 -4.00 0.81
N TRP A 144 -30.65 -4.58 0.79
CA TRP A 144 -29.44 -4.01 0.16
C TRP A 144 -28.69 -5.03 -0.70
N ASN A 145 -29.37 -6.07 -1.22
CA ASN A 145 -28.78 -6.98 -2.19
C ASN A 145 -28.73 -6.33 -3.58
N GLY A 146 -27.67 -5.59 -3.85
CA GLY A 146 -27.49 -4.91 -5.13
C GLY A 146 -26.56 -3.72 -4.99
N ALA A 147 -25.68 -3.56 -5.98
CA ALA A 147 -24.90 -2.34 -6.14
C ALA A 147 -24.86 -1.94 -7.62
N SER A 148 -25.08 -0.67 -7.90
CA SER A 148 -24.93 -0.14 -9.26
C SER A 148 -23.44 0.05 -9.56
N PHE A 149 -22.93 -0.78 -10.49
CA PHE A 149 -21.55 -0.68 -10.99
C PHE A 149 -21.48 -0.03 -12.37
N PHE A 150 -22.62 0.15 -13.02
CA PHE A 150 -22.73 0.75 -14.33
C PHE A 150 -23.16 2.21 -14.16
N LEU A 151 -22.17 3.06 -13.89
CA LEU A 151 -22.39 4.50 -13.75
C LEU A 151 -22.90 5.07 -15.09
N SER A 152 -23.92 5.92 -15.03
CA SER A 152 -24.38 6.67 -16.20
C SER A 152 -23.22 7.52 -16.76
N SER A 153 -23.21 7.69 -18.08
CA SER A 153 -22.22 8.54 -18.76
C SER A 153 -22.35 10.03 -18.37
N SER A 154 -23.50 10.42 -17.83
CA SER A 154 -23.81 11.75 -17.31
C SER A 154 -23.81 11.74 -15.78
N TRP A 155 -22.90 12.50 -15.18
CA TRP A 155 -22.89 12.72 -13.73
C TRP A 155 -24.16 13.46 -13.30
N GLU A 156 -25.03 12.78 -12.56
CA GLU A 156 -26.13 13.43 -11.86
C GLU A 156 -25.59 14.09 -10.59
N ASN A 157 -25.64 15.42 -10.53
CA ASN A 157 -25.21 16.19 -9.37
C ASN A 157 -26.38 16.39 -8.38
N SER A 158 -26.09 16.89 -7.18
CA SER A 158 -27.09 17.15 -6.15
C SER A 158 -28.20 18.11 -6.59
N GLU A 159 -27.95 18.98 -7.58
CA GLU A 159 -28.96 19.87 -8.16
C GLU A 159 -29.97 19.10 -9.02
N CYS A 160 -29.51 18.08 -9.74
CA CYS A 160 -30.35 17.19 -10.55
C CYS A 160 -31.17 16.23 -9.68
N LEU A 161 -30.60 15.74 -8.58
CA LEU A 161 -31.28 14.87 -7.60
C LEU A 161 -32.17 15.65 -6.60
N GLN A 162 -32.10 16.98 -6.60
CA GLN A 162 -32.72 17.85 -5.59
C GLN A 162 -32.42 17.39 -4.15
N LEU A 163 -31.21 16.87 -3.92
CA LEU A 163 -30.76 16.36 -2.62
C LEU A 163 -29.94 17.43 -1.90
N HIS A 164 -30.55 18.06 -0.90
CA HIS A 164 -29.91 19.07 -0.06
C HIS A 164 -29.89 18.57 1.38
N THR A 165 -28.71 18.28 1.93
CA THR A 165 -28.56 17.92 3.34
C THR A 165 -27.78 19.03 4.04
N ASP A 166 -28.14 19.34 5.28
CA ASP A 166 -27.34 20.26 6.08
C ASP A 166 -26.11 19.54 6.66
N ALA A 167 -25.08 20.32 7.00
CA ALA A 167 -23.96 19.81 7.78
C ALA A 167 -24.32 19.88 9.27
N SER A 168 -25.34 19.13 9.70
CA SER A 168 -25.73 19.09 11.10
C SER A 168 -24.79 18.20 11.93
N GLY A 169 -24.27 18.78 13.02
CA GLY A 169 -23.39 18.12 13.98
C GLY A 169 -24.15 17.24 14.98
N VAL A 170 -23.87 17.42 16.28
CA VAL A 170 -24.25 16.49 17.37
C VAL A 170 -25.77 16.38 17.63
N LEU A 171 -26.59 17.30 17.12
CA LEU A 171 -28.02 17.40 17.48
C LEU A 171 -28.96 16.51 16.64
N GLY A 172 -28.65 16.26 15.36
CA GLY A 172 -29.55 15.54 14.46
C GLY A 172 -29.15 15.63 12.99
N TYR A 173 -30.06 15.26 12.09
CA TYR A 173 -29.89 15.35 10.65
C TYR A 173 -31.11 15.99 10.00
N GLY A 174 -30.89 16.78 8.95
CA GLY A 174 -31.94 17.33 8.10
C GLY A 174 -31.59 17.17 6.62
N GLY A 175 -32.61 16.93 5.79
CA GLY A 175 -32.42 16.91 4.35
C GLY A 175 -33.70 17.13 3.56
N ILE A 176 -33.52 17.56 2.32
CA ILE A 176 -34.57 17.70 1.30
C ILE A 176 -34.18 16.79 0.15
N PHE A 177 -35.12 15.96 -0.33
CA PHE A 177 -34.98 15.12 -1.51
C PHE A 177 -36.24 15.21 -2.37
N GLY A 178 -36.10 15.64 -3.63
CA GLY A 178 -37.22 15.71 -4.57
C GLY A 178 -38.39 16.56 -4.07
N GLY A 179 -38.10 17.67 -3.37
CA GLY A 179 -39.11 18.57 -2.79
C GLY A 179 -39.73 18.12 -1.46
N LYS A 180 -39.36 16.95 -0.94
CA LYS A 180 -39.80 16.46 0.39
C LYS A 180 -38.68 16.63 1.41
N TRP A 181 -39.02 17.10 2.61
CA TRP A 181 -38.05 17.25 3.69
C TRP A 181 -38.13 16.09 4.69
N PHE A 182 -37.00 15.78 5.32
CA PHE A 182 -36.90 14.86 6.44
C PHE A 182 -35.98 15.45 7.50
N GLN A 183 -36.28 15.18 8.77
CA GLN A 183 -35.42 15.52 9.89
C GLN A 183 -35.48 14.46 10.97
N GLY A 184 -34.42 14.32 11.75
CA GLY A 184 -34.37 13.42 12.89
C GLY A 184 -33.26 13.80 13.87
N LYS A 185 -33.29 13.22 15.07
CA LYS A 185 -32.18 13.30 16.03
C LYS A 185 -31.24 12.11 15.80
N TRP A 186 -29.95 12.30 16.08
CA TRP A 186 -29.04 11.16 16.14
C TRP A 186 -29.37 10.31 17.35
N GLU A 187 -29.53 9.02 17.14
CA GLU A 187 -29.63 8.07 18.24
C GLU A 187 -28.36 8.11 19.11
N PRO A 188 -28.42 7.77 20.40
CA PRO A 188 -27.25 7.85 21.30
C PRO A 188 -26.01 7.11 20.79
N HIS A 189 -26.20 6.02 20.02
CA HIS A 189 -25.12 5.24 19.42
C HIS A 189 -24.59 5.81 18.08
N GLN A 190 -25.27 6.80 17.51
CA GLN A 190 -24.93 7.50 16.27
C GLN A 190 -24.27 8.86 16.53
N GLN A 191 -24.26 9.32 17.79
CA GLN A 191 -23.58 10.54 18.20
C GLN A 191 -22.07 10.31 18.25
N LEU A 192 -21.34 10.98 17.35
CA LEU A 192 -19.88 10.99 17.37
C LEU A 192 -19.40 11.84 18.56
N GLY A 193 -18.83 11.20 19.60
CA GLY A 193 -18.10 11.91 20.66
C GLY A 193 -18.37 11.55 22.11
N GLN A 194 -19.11 10.47 22.45
CA GLN A 194 -19.19 10.02 23.85
C GLN A 194 -18.10 8.98 24.19
N PRO A 195 -17.27 9.21 25.22
CA PRO A 195 -16.45 8.18 25.83
C PRO A 195 -17.29 7.32 26.79
N GLU A 196 -16.84 6.07 27.00
CA GLU A 196 -17.39 4.99 27.86
C GLU A 196 -18.22 3.95 27.09
N ILE A 197 -17.85 2.66 27.03
CA ILE A 197 -17.54 1.74 28.14
C ILE A 197 -16.34 0.84 27.75
N ILE A 198 -15.19 1.01 28.41
CA ILE A 198 -14.12 -0.02 28.45
C ILE A 198 -14.21 -0.67 29.84
N SER A 199 -14.95 -1.78 29.93
CA SER A 199 -14.85 -2.67 31.08
C SER A 199 -13.53 -3.44 31.00
N LYS A 200 -12.71 -3.26 32.05
CA LYS A 200 -11.47 -3.94 32.38
C LYS A 200 -11.41 -5.38 31.84
N VAL A 201 -10.51 -5.63 30.88
CA VAL A 201 -9.98 -6.97 30.62
C VAL A 201 -8.51 -6.95 31.03
N SER A 202 -8.24 -7.63 32.13
CA SER A 202 -6.91 -7.94 32.62
C SER A 202 -6.20 -8.84 31.60
N THR A 203 -5.07 -8.39 31.06
CA THR A 203 -4.14 -9.25 30.30
C THR A 203 -2.83 -9.37 31.07
N PRO A 204 -2.24 -10.58 31.16
CA PRO A 204 -1.00 -10.80 31.89
C PRO A 204 0.23 -10.37 31.08
N ASN A 205 1.19 -9.80 31.81
CA ASN A 205 2.62 -9.65 31.55
C ASN A 205 3.15 -9.87 30.12
N ALA A 206 3.47 -8.76 29.46
CA ALA A 206 4.48 -8.71 28.40
C ALA A 206 5.62 -7.76 28.84
N SER A 207 6.83 -8.32 28.77
CA SER A 207 8.15 -7.79 29.10
C SER A 207 8.39 -6.28 28.87
N SER A 208 8.90 -5.67 29.93
CA SER A 208 9.68 -4.43 30.06
C SER A 208 10.06 -3.70 28.77
N ARG A 209 9.45 -2.53 28.57
CA ARG A 209 10.01 -1.44 27.75
C ARG A 209 10.18 -0.23 28.65
N CYS A 210 11.38 0.35 28.66
CA CYS A 210 11.71 1.55 29.43
C CYS A 210 10.76 2.69 29.08
N GLN A 211 9.87 3.03 30.00
CA GLN A 211 9.16 4.31 29.98
C GLN A 211 10.07 5.39 30.60
N PRO A 212 10.05 6.64 30.10
CA PRO A 212 10.61 7.75 30.85
C PRO A 212 9.88 7.85 32.20
N SER A 213 10.61 8.23 33.25
CA SER A 213 10.17 8.29 34.64
C SER A 213 8.77 8.90 34.81
N LYS A 214 7.79 8.08 35.19
CA LYS A 214 6.50 8.55 35.71
C LYS A 214 6.69 9.04 37.14
N ASN A 215 7.24 10.23 37.32
CA ASN A 215 7.26 10.94 38.59
C ASN A 215 7.16 12.45 38.31
N SER A 216 5.99 12.88 37.82
CA SER A 216 5.53 14.26 37.96
C SER A 216 4.02 14.28 37.79
N SER A 217 3.33 14.99 38.69
CA SER A 217 1.90 15.27 38.58
C SER A 217 1.61 15.94 37.22
N PRO A 218 0.52 15.61 36.52
CA PRO A 218 0.24 16.21 35.22
C PRO A 218 -0.04 17.71 35.38
N SER A 219 0.93 18.54 35.00
CA SER A 219 0.75 19.98 34.86
C SER A 219 0.25 20.30 33.44
N VAL A 220 -0.41 21.45 33.26
CA VAL A 220 -0.84 21.93 31.93
C VAL A 220 0.35 22.09 30.97
N GLU A 221 1.52 22.41 31.51
CA GLU A 221 2.75 22.54 30.72
C GLU A 221 3.30 21.19 30.25
N ASN A 222 3.20 20.15 31.10
CA ASN A 222 3.53 18.78 30.69
C ASN A 222 2.61 18.29 29.56
N LEU A 223 1.32 18.68 29.58
CA LEU A 223 0.37 18.31 28.53
C LEU A 223 0.66 18.99 27.18
N LYS A 224 1.08 20.27 27.17
CA LYS A 224 1.48 20.95 25.92
C LYS A 224 2.71 20.28 25.30
N ASN A 225 3.72 19.97 26.12
CA ASN A 225 4.91 19.27 25.67
C ASN A 225 4.58 17.87 25.14
N ASP A 226 3.66 17.15 25.77
CA ASP A 226 3.17 15.86 25.29
C ASP A 226 2.43 15.99 23.95
N ILE A 227 1.57 17.00 23.78
CA ILE A 227 0.87 17.27 22.51
C ILE A 227 1.89 17.53 21.39
N GLU A 228 2.86 18.41 21.63
CA GLU A 228 3.91 18.69 20.65
C GLU A 228 4.71 17.43 20.31
N TYR A 229 5.08 16.64 21.31
CA TYR A 229 5.77 15.36 21.13
C TYR A 229 4.98 14.37 20.27
N TYR A 230 3.68 14.20 20.52
CA TYR A 230 2.84 13.29 19.75
C TYR A 230 2.57 13.79 18.32
N ILE A 231 2.37 15.10 18.14
CA ILE A 231 2.30 15.72 16.79
C ILE A 231 3.60 15.43 16.05
N ASP A 232 4.74 15.57 16.72
CA ASP A 232 6.03 15.28 16.12
C ASP A 232 6.20 13.79 15.78
N LEU A 233 5.68 12.86 16.57
CA LEU A 233 5.72 11.43 16.24
C LEU A 233 4.80 11.05 15.06
N SER A 234 3.80 11.87 14.74
CA SER A 234 2.87 11.60 13.63
C SER A 234 3.56 11.62 12.25
N VAL A 235 4.76 12.19 12.15
CA VAL A 235 5.50 12.37 10.89
C VAL A 235 6.85 11.66 10.94
N ALA A 236 7.11 10.78 9.97
CA ALA A 236 8.40 10.09 9.84
C ALA A 236 9.58 11.08 9.69
N ALA A 237 10.76 10.72 10.21
CA ALA A 237 11.94 11.58 10.23
C ALA A 237 12.33 12.13 8.84
N SER A 238 12.23 11.32 7.79
CA SER A 238 12.50 11.77 6.41
C SER A 238 11.48 12.78 5.88
N THR A 239 10.22 12.65 6.29
CA THR A 239 9.16 13.62 5.99
C THR A 239 9.39 14.92 6.77
N LYS A 240 9.81 14.85 8.04
CA LYS A 240 10.18 16.05 8.84
C LYS A 240 11.27 16.88 8.16
N GLN A 241 12.29 16.24 7.59
CA GLN A 241 13.34 16.95 6.85
C GLN A 241 12.77 17.69 5.62
N THR A 242 11.89 17.02 4.87
CA THR A 242 11.22 17.63 3.71
C THR A 242 10.32 18.79 4.13
N TYR A 243 9.57 18.61 5.24
CA TYR A 243 8.67 19.63 5.75
C TYR A 243 9.43 20.83 6.30
N SER A 244 10.49 20.62 7.06
CA SER A 244 11.36 21.70 7.54
C SER A 244 11.92 22.53 6.38
N ALA A 245 12.33 21.90 5.28
CA ALA A 245 12.78 22.62 4.08
C ALA A 245 11.65 23.44 3.43
N GLY A 246 10.45 22.86 3.33
CA GLY A 246 9.26 23.55 2.80
C GLY A 246 8.83 24.73 3.67
N GLU A 247 8.78 24.55 4.99
CA GLU A 247 8.47 25.57 5.99
C GLU A 247 9.45 26.74 5.92
N LYS A 248 10.77 26.47 5.94
CA LYS A 248 11.81 27.51 5.83
C LYS A 248 11.65 28.32 4.55
N ARG A 249 11.36 27.64 3.43
CA ARG A 249 11.21 28.29 2.12
C ARG A 249 9.93 29.13 2.03
N PHE A 250 8.86 28.68 2.67
CA PHE A 250 7.62 29.44 2.81
C PHE A 250 7.83 30.69 3.66
N ILE A 251 8.45 30.56 4.83
CA ILE A 251 8.76 31.69 5.72
C ILE A 251 9.64 32.72 4.99
N ALA A 252 10.68 32.28 4.28
CA ALA A 252 11.54 33.16 3.50
C ALA A 252 10.76 33.89 2.38
N PHE A 253 9.84 33.20 1.71
CA PHE A 253 8.99 33.80 0.69
C PHE A 253 8.07 34.88 1.29
N VAL A 254 7.38 34.58 2.40
CA VAL A 254 6.48 35.55 3.05
C VAL A 254 7.26 36.79 3.51
N LYS A 255 8.43 36.61 4.13
CA LYS A 255 9.29 37.72 4.55
C LYS A 255 9.71 38.63 3.39
N LEU A 256 9.99 38.05 2.22
CA LEU A 256 10.49 38.81 1.07
C LEU A 256 9.37 39.52 0.30
N TYR A 257 8.22 38.87 0.12
CA TYR A 257 7.16 39.38 -0.76
C TYR A 257 5.96 39.99 -0.02
N ARG A 258 5.87 39.82 1.32
CA ARG A 258 4.80 40.39 2.17
C ARG A 258 5.33 41.00 3.46
N PRO A 259 6.16 42.05 3.39
CA PRO A 259 6.76 42.67 4.59
C PRO A 259 5.73 43.36 5.51
N HIS A 260 4.55 43.73 4.99
CA HIS A 260 3.53 44.49 5.73
C HIS A 260 2.50 43.64 6.50
N GLU A 261 2.47 42.31 6.35
CA GLU A 261 1.52 41.42 7.08
C GLU A 261 1.95 41.14 8.54
N GLY A 262 2.92 41.89 9.08
CA GLY A 262 3.46 41.68 10.42
C GLY A 262 4.21 40.35 10.53
N LYS A 263 4.73 40.02 11.71
CA LYS A 263 5.45 38.75 11.98
C LYS A 263 4.54 37.50 11.90
N HIS A 264 3.33 37.62 11.37
CA HIS A 264 2.32 36.57 11.35
C HIS A 264 2.39 35.81 10.02
N PHE A 265 3.07 34.66 10.02
CA PHE A 265 3.17 33.75 8.88
C PHE A 265 1.89 32.92 8.64
N LEU A 266 0.94 32.99 9.58
CA LEU A 266 -0.24 32.14 9.69
C LEU A 266 -1.46 33.00 10.12
N PRO A 267 -2.67 32.70 9.62
CA PRO A 267 -2.97 31.74 8.55
C PRO A 267 -2.65 32.27 7.16
N ALA A 268 -2.15 31.41 6.26
CA ALA A 268 -1.88 31.75 4.87
C ALA A 268 -3.17 31.75 4.05
N SER A 269 -3.40 32.87 3.34
CA SER A 269 -4.51 32.98 2.40
C SER A 269 -4.30 32.13 1.13
N GLU A 270 -5.38 31.85 0.39
CA GLU A 270 -5.28 31.21 -0.93
C GLU A 270 -4.38 32.02 -1.88
N GLU A 271 -4.45 33.35 -1.84
CA GLU A 271 -3.59 34.24 -2.64
C GLU A 271 -2.11 34.01 -2.30
N THR A 272 -1.77 33.95 -1.01
CA THR A 272 -0.39 33.73 -0.56
C THR A 272 0.15 32.39 -1.07
N LEU A 273 -0.67 31.33 -1.03
CA LEU A 273 -0.29 30.00 -1.51
C LEU A 273 -0.18 29.92 -3.04
N VAL A 274 -1.03 30.65 -3.77
CA VAL A 274 -0.94 30.81 -5.23
C VAL A 274 0.39 31.47 -5.60
N GLN A 275 0.71 32.62 -4.99
CA GLN A 275 1.95 33.34 -5.25
C GLN A 275 3.17 32.51 -4.88
N PHE A 276 3.13 31.81 -3.73
CA PHE A 276 4.20 30.90 -3.33
C PHE A 276 4.39 29.76 -4.34
N SER A 277 3.31 29.17 -4.84
CA SER A 277 3.38 28.09 -5.84
C SER A 277 3.99 28.58 -7.16
N ALA A 278 3.60 29.77 -7.61
CA ALA A 278 4.16 30.41 -8.81
C ALA A 278 5.65 30.76 -8.63
N TYR A 279 6.03 31.26 -7.46
CA TYR A 279 7.43 31.53 -7.10
C TYR A 279 8.27 30.24 -7.14
N LEU A 280 7.78 29.16 -6.54
CA LEU A 280 8.47 27.87 -6.54
C LEU A 280 8.59 27.27 -7.94
N ALA A 281 7.60 27.44 -8.81
CA ALA A 281 7.58 26.88 -10.16
C ALA A 281 8.77 27.32 -11.03
N LYS A 282 9.41 28.45 -10.70
CA LYS A 282 10.62 28.94 -11.37
C LYS A 282 11.88 28.12 -11.05
N THR A 283 11.89 27.39 -9.93
CA THR A 283 13.10 26.72 -9.41
C THR A 283 12.92 25.23 -9.17
N ILE A 284 11.70 24.75 -8.93
CA ILE A 284 11.43 23.36 -8.60
C ILE A 284 10.22 22.80 -9.37
N LYS A 285 10.19 21.47 -9.50
CA LYS A 285 9.11 20.75 -10.22
C LYS A 285 7.81 20.69 -9.40
N HIS A 286 6.68 20.61 -10.09
CA HIS A 286 5.32 20.53 -9.55
C HIS A 286 5.17 19.52 -8.40
N THR A 287 5.79 18.33 -8.51
CA THR A 287 5.74 17.30 -7.45
C THR A 287 6.38 17.78 -6.14
N SER A 288 7.50 18.51 -6.21
CA SER A 288 8.15 19.12 -5.05
C SER A 288 7.33 20.27 -4.48
N ILE A 289 6.67 21.07 -5.32
CA ILE A 289 5.76 22.14 -4.89
C ILE A 289 4.63 21.57 -4.03
N LYS A 290 4.00 20.47 -4.47
CA LYS A 290 2.97 19.79 -3.68
C LYS A 290 3.47 19.33 -2.31
N ASN A 291 4.71 18.83 -2.23
CA ASN A 291 5.31 18.44 -0.95
C ASN A 291 5.54 19.65 -0.04
N TYR A 292 5.95 20.79 -0.60
CA TYR A 292 6.12 22.02 0.19
C TYR A 292 4.77 22.60 0.62
N LEU A 293 3.71 22.52 -0.19
CA LEU A 293 2.36 22.89 0.24
C LEU A 293 1.84 21.96 1.34
N ALA A 294 2.16 20.67 1.30
CA ALA A 294 1.85 19.74 2.39
C ALA A 294 2.61 20.11 3.68
N ALA A 295 3.87 20.56 3.56
CA ALA A 295 4.64 21.10 4.68
C ALA A 295 4.00 22.36 5.27
N VAL A 296 3.56 23.29 4.41
CA VAL A 296 2.85 24.50 4.85
C VAL A 296 1.54 24.14 5.55
N ARG A 297 0.76 23.18 5.01
CA ARG A 297 -0.43 22.65 5.68
C ARG A 297 -0.11 22.06 7.05
N HIS A 298 0.94 21.25 7.15
CA HIS A 298 1.38 20.69 8.42
C HIS A 298 1.78 21.79 9.41
N PHE A 299 2.48 22.83 8.95
CA PHE A 299 2.84 23.99 9.75
C PHE A 299 1.61 24.75 10.28
N HIS A 300 0.55 24.88 9.48
CA HIS A 300 -0.71 25.48 9.93
C HIS A 300 -1.37 24.62 11.02
N ILE A 301 -1.54 23.33 10.76
CA ILE A 301 -2.20 22.40 11.69
C ILE A 301 -1.45 22.33 13.02
N ARG A 302 -0.12 22.27 13.01
CA ARG A 302 0.71 22.27 14.22
C ARG A 302 0.49 23.52 15.08
N ASN A 303 0.19 24.65 14.46
CA ASN A 303 -0.07 25.92 15.15
C ASN A 303 -1.57 26.18 15.40
N GLY A 304 -2.44 25.17 15.21
CA GLY A 304 -3.87 25.28 15.49
C GLY A 304 -4.70 25.95 14.38
N PHE A 305 -4.12 26.21 13.20
CA PHE A 305 -4.83 26.79 12.07
C PHE A 305 -5.26 25.71 11.07
N PRO A 306 -6.55 25.62 10.70
CA PRO A 306 -6.98 24.73 9.63
C PRO A 306 -6.45 25.24 8.28
N LEU A 307 -5.93 24.34 7.45
CA LEU A 307 -5.58 24.65 6.08
C LEU A 307 -5.96 23.50 5.16
N ASP A 308 -6.90 23.76 4.25
CA ASP A 308 -7.31 22.79 3.24
C ASP A 308 -7.04 23.27 1.82
N CYS A 309 -5.81 23.04 1.36
CA CYS A 309 -5.39 23.39 0.00
C CYS A 309 -6.27 22.76 -1.10
N GLN A 310 -7.02 21.69 -0.82
CA GLN A 310 -7.87 21.02 -1.82
C GLN A 310 -9.14 21.82 -2.13
N LYS A 311 -9.67 22.58 -1.16
CA LYS A 311 -10.85 23.44 -1.33
C LYS A 311 -10.55 24.78 -2.02
N MET A 312 -9.26 25.08 -2.20
CA MET A 312 -8.77 26.32 -2.82
C MET A 312 -8.70 26.18 -4.35
N SER A 313 -9.81 26.50 -5.03
CA SER A 313 -9.97 26.31 -6.48
C SER A 313 -8.91 27.03 -7.31
N ARG A 314 -8.55 28.26 -6.94
CA ARG A 314 -7.56 29.06 -7.68
C ARG A 314 -6.15 28.50 -7.49
N LEU A 315 -5.83 28.02 -6.29
CA LEU A 315 -4.59 27.26 -6.06
C LEU A 315 -4.53 26.00 -6.93
N GLN A 316 -5.62 25.23 -7.02
CA GLN A 316 -5.67 24.02 -7.85
C GLN A 316 -5.50 24.33 -9.36
N LEU A 317 -6.10 25.42 -9.85
CA LEU A 317 -5.91 25.88 -11.24
C LEU A 317 -4.44 26.23 -11.51
N VAL A 318 -3.80 26.97 -10.62
CA VAL A 318 -2.38 27.35 -10.74
C VAL A 318 -1.47 26.13 -10.71
N LEU A 319 -1.69 25.19 -9.79
CA LEU A 319 -0.93 23.94 -9.74
C LEU A 319 -1.09 23.11 -11.02
N ARG A 320 -2.30 23.05 -11.58
CA ARG A 320 -2.57 22.40 -12.87
C ARG A 320 -1.83 23.11 -14.01
N GLY A 321 -1.85 24.44 -14.02
CA GLY A 321 -1.09 25.26 -14.98
C GLY A 321 0.40 25.02 -14.91
N ILE A 322 0.99 25.02 -13.71
CA ILE A 322 2.40 24.71 -13.47
C ILE A 322 2.74 23.30 -13.94
N LYS A 323 1.87 22.31 -13.67
CA LYS A 323 2.11 20.94 -14.14
C LYS A 323 2.13 20.87 -15.67
N ARG A 324 1.24 21.60 -16.35
CA ARG A 324 1.19 21.67 -17.82
C ARG A 324 2.42 22.36 -18.40
N SER A 325 2.84 23.49 -17.82
CA SER A 325 3.98 24.25 -18.34
C SER A 325 5.32 23.56 -18.15
N GLN A 326 5.50 22.83 -17.06
CA GLN A 326 6.75 22.12 -16.77
C GLN A 326 6.88 20.75 -17.45
N GLY A 327 5.78 20.22 -18.01
CA GLY A 327 5.70 18.86 -18.53
C GLY A 327 5.74 17.77 -17.44
N ASP A 328 5.42 16.53 -17.83
CA ASP A 328 5.48 15.34 -16.96
C ASP A 328 6.61 14.41 -17.45
N GLU A 329 7.85 14.91 -17.39
CA GLU A 329 9.03 14.06 -17.63
C GLU A 329 9.27 13.16 -16.43
N LYS A 330 8.77 11.92 -16.53
CA LYS A 330 9.08 10.89 -15.55
C LYS A 330 10.56 10.51 -15.70
N ARG A 331 11.35 10.77 -14.65
CA ARG A 331 12.71 10.22 -14.57
C ARG A 331 12.65 8.70 -14.63
N VAL A 332 13.04 8.13 -15.77
CA VAL A 332 13.14 6.70 -15.97
C VAL A 332 14.29 6.19 -15.10
N ARG A 333 14.02 5.16 -14.30
CA ARG A 333 15.06 4.45 -13.55
C ARG A 333 15.27 3.10 -14.21
N LEU A 334 16.51 2.79 -14.54
CA LEU A 334 16.85 1.52 -15.17
C LEU A 334 17.02 0.41 -14.11
N PRO A 335 16.65 -0.84 -14.42
CA PRO A 335 16.86 -1.99 -13.54
C PRO A 335 18.34 -2.37 -13.43
N ILE A 336 18.79 -2.70 -12.22
CA ILE A 336 20.00 -3.53 -12.08
C ILE A 336 19.62 -4.94 -12.55
N THR A 337 20.44 -5.58 -13.38
CA THR A 337 20.12 -6.89 -13.99
C THR A 337 21.11 -7.93 -13.49
N ILE A 338 20.81 -9.21 -13.71
CA ILE A 338 21.75 -10.29 -13.44
C ILE A 338 23.07 -10.09 -14.20
N HIS A 339 23.03 -9.53 -15.41
CA HIS A 339 24.25 -9.20 -16.16
C HIS A 339 25.10 -8.15 -15.43
N HIS A 340 24.48 -7.07 -14.93
CA HIS A 340 25.17 -6.08 -14.10
C HIS A 340 25.79 -6.74 -12.85
N LEU A 341 25.10 -7.66 -12.18
CA LEU A 341 25.64 -8.36 -11.01
C LEU A 341 26.87 -9.22 -11.35
N LYS A 342 26.86 -9.91 -12.50
CA LYS A 342 28.03 -10.67 -12.98
C LYS A 342 29.22 -9.77 -13.25
N LEU A 343 29.00 -8.60 -13.86
CA LEU A 343 30.04 -7.60 -14.07
C LEU A 343 30.60 -7.09 -12.74
N PHE A 344 29.74 -6.70 -11.80
CA PHE A 344 30.17 -6.22 -10.48
C PHE A 344 30.99 -7.27 -9.72
N HIS A 345 30.58 -8.54 -9.78
CA HIS A 345 31.31 -9.65 -9.17
C HIS A 345 32.75 -9.76 -9.71
N MET A 346 32.94 -9.62 -11.03
CA MET A 346 34.25 -9.65 -11.67
C MET A 346 35.07 -8.40 -11.36
N MET A 347 34.47 -7.22 -11.45
CA MET A 347 35.15 -5.94 -11.25
C MET A 347 35.59 -5.71 -9.79
N LEU A 348 34.82 -6.22 -8.84
CA LEU A 348 35.21 -6.24 -7.42
C LEU A 348 36.19 -7.38 -7.10
N ALA A 349 36.55 -8.20 -8.10
CA ALA A 349 37.44 -9.35 -8.00
C ALA A 349 37.04 -10.33 -6.88
N ILE A 350 35.74 -10.52 -6.65
CA ILE A 350 35.21 -11.30 -5.51
C ILE A 350 35.80 -12.71 -5.37
N PRO A 351 36.08 -13.47 -6.45
CA PRO A 351 36.69 -14.80 -6.31
C PRO A 351 38.05 -14.83 -5.64
N VAL A 352 38.83 -13.74 -5.74
CA VAL A 352 40.25 -13.70 -5.33
C VAL A 352 40.58 -12.59 -4.34
N THR A 353 39.68 -11.61 -4.16
CA THR A 353 39.96 -10.42 -3.36
C THR A 353 39.98 -10.71 -1.87
N THR A 354 40.91 -10.07 -1.17
CA THR A 354 40.93 -9.97 0.30
C THR A 354 40.46 -8.61 0.79
N HIS A 355 40.13 -7.69 -0.13
CA HIS A 355 39.77 -6.32 0.19
C HIS A 355 38.40 -6.25 0.87
N PHE A 356 38.39 -5.85 2.15
CA PHE A 356 37.21 -5.88 3.01
C PHE A 356 36.03 -5.08 2.45
N ASP A 357 36.26 -3.88 1.94
CA ASP A 357 35.18 -3.01 1.44
C ASP A 357 34.56 -3.58 0.16
N SER A 358 35.33 -4.27 -0.68
CA SER A 358 34.81 -4.93 -1.89
C SER A 358 33.87 -6.07 -1.52
N ILE A 359 34.24 -6.87 -0.52
CA ILE A 359 33.41 -7.96 0.02
C ILE A 359 32.14 -7.39 0.69
N MET A 360 32.26 -6.31 1.46
CA MET A 360 31.12 -5.61 2.08
C MET A 360 30.15 -5.09 1.01
N VAL A 361 30.65 -4.38 0.00
CA VAL A 361 29.83 -3.84 -1.10
C VAL A 361 29.13 -4.98 -1.82
N TRP A 362 29.82 -6.07 -2.12
CA TRP A 362 29.22 -7.23 -2.78
C TRP A 362 28.10 -7.89 -1.97
N ALA A 363 28.32 -8.09 -0.68
CA ALA A 363 27.29 -8.59 0.23
C ALA A 363 26.07 -7.65 0.29
N ALA A 364 26.28 -6.33 0.31
CA ALA A 364 25.19 -5.35 0.29
C ALA A 364 24.42 -5.33 -1.04
N ILE A 365 25.12 -5.43 -2.18
CA ILE A 365 24.55 -5.48 -3.53
C ILE A 365 23.66 -6.72 -3.71
N THR A 366 24.20 -7.89 -3.37
CA THR A 366 23.48 -9.16 -3.50
C THR A 366 22.28 -9.21 -2.55
N LEU A 367 22.43 -8.76 -1.31
CA LEU A 367 21.31 -8.66 -0.37
C LEU A 367 20.23 -7.68 -0.85
N ALA A 368 20.62 -6.52 -1.37
CA ALA A 368 19.67 -5.54 -1.91
C ALA A 368 18.84 -6.11 -3.07
N PHE A 369 19.50 -6.83 -3.98
CA PHE A 369 18.85 -7.45 -5.15
C PHE A 369 17.97 -8.64 -4.76
N PHE A 370 18.56 -9.70 -4.17
CA PHE A 370 17.84 -10.95 -3.89
C PHE A 370 16.83 -10.82 -2.74
N GLY A 371 17.02 -9.87 -1.82
CA GLY A 371 16.05 -9.58 -0.77
C GLY A 371 14.94 -8.60 -1.18
N PHE A 372 14.94 -8.14 -2.44
CA PHE A 372 14.04 -7.10 -2.95
C PHE A 372 14.04 -5.85 -2.07
N LEU A 373 15.18 -5.51 -1.44
CA LEU A 373 15.21 -4.49 -0.39
C LEU A 373 15.16 -3.09 -0.98
N ARG A 374 14.54 -2.16 -0.24
CA ARG A 374 14.86 -0.73 -0.43
C ARG A 374 16.21 -0.50 0.21
N LEU A 375 17.08 0.30 -0.41
CA LEU A 375 18.42 0.54 0.18
C LEU A 375 18.36 1.09 1.62
N GLY A 376 17.33 1.87 1.97
CA GLY A 376 17.16 2.35 3.34
C GLY A 376 16.89 1.26 4.38
N GLU A 377 16.47 0.07 3.96
CA GLU A 377 16.23 -1.09 4.85
C GLU A 377 17.54 -1.80 5.23
N LEU A 378 18.63 -1.63 4.47
CA LEU A 378 19.95 -2.23 4.76
C LEU A 378 21.08 -1.22 5.04
N THR A 379 20.82 0.08 4.90
CA THR A 379 21.84 1.14 5.09
C THR A 379 21.47 2.06 6.25
N CYS A 380 22.48 2.65 6.88
CA CYS A 380 22.30 3.63 7.94
C CYS A 380 22.42 5.05 7.36
N ASN A 381 21.33 5.82 7.34
CA ASN A 381 21.28 7.15 6.72
C ASN A 381 21.06 8.28 7.74
N SER A 382 21.05 7.92 9.02
CA SER A 382 20.90 8.81 10.17
C SER A 382 21.85 8.35 11.28
N LYS A 383 21.74 8.96 12.46
CA LYS A 383 22.33 8.38 13.67
C LYS A 383 21.87 6.92 13.81
N PHE A 384 22.81 6.04 14.14
CA PHE A 384 22.53 4.62 14.33
C PHE A 384 21.53 4.43 15.47
N ASN A 385 20.66 3.44 15.28
CA ASN A 385 19.65 3.03 16.25
C ASN A 385 19.43 1.53 16.04
N SER A 386 19.66 0.74 17.08
CA SER A 386 19.54 -0.73 17.09
C SER A 386 18.12 -1.23 16.83
N ASP A 387 17.11 -0.42 17.16
CA ASP A 387 15.69 -0.77 16.97
C ASP A 387 15.21 -0.53 15.54
N SER A 388 15.94 0.28 14.76
CA SER A 388 15.55 0.66 13.39
C SER A 388 16.47 0.06 12.32
N HIS A 389 17.77 -0.03 12.61
CA HIS A 389 18.78 -0.44 11.64
C HIS A 389 19.17 -1.91 11.80
N LEU A 390 19.46 -2.57 10.68
CA LEU A 390 19.95 -3.95 10.67
C LEU A 390 21.29 -4.06 11.39
N MET A 391 21.43 -5.14 12.13
CA MET A 391 22.61 -5.58 12.85
C MET A 391 23.02 -6.98 12.39
N PRO A 392 24.27 -7.43 12.65
CA PRO A 392 24.69 -8.80 12.37
C PRO A 392 23.76 -9.86 12.97
N GLU A 393 23.26 -9.62 14.18
CA GLU A 393 22.33 -10.50 14.91
C GLU A 393 20.98 -10.69 14.21
N ASP A 394 20.59 -9.75 13.33
CA ASP A 394 19.33 -9.85 12.58
C ASP A 394 19.45 -10.83 11.40
N VAL A 395 20.65 -11.37 11.13
CA VAL A 395 20.93 -12.33 10.05
C VAL A 395 21.17 -13.71 10.67
N VAL A 396 20.25 -14.64 10.41
CA VAL A 396 20.34 -16.02 10.90
C VAL A 396 20.49 -16.97 9.73
N PHE A 397 21.54 -17.80 9.75
CA PHE A 397 21.75 -18.86 8.77
C PHE A 397 21.11 -20.15 9.22
N SER A 398 20.43 -20.86 8.32
CA SER A 398 19.89 -22.19 8.62
C SER A 398 21.04 -23.21 8.69
N ASN A 399 20.99 -24.10 9.69
CA ASN A 399 22.03 -25.09 10.00
C ASN A 399 21.78 -26.48 9.38
N ASP A 400 20.88 -26.59 8.40
CA ASP A 400 20.59 -27.87 7.77
C ASP A 400 21.86 -28.40 7.08
N LEU A 401 22.09 -29.71 7.19
CA LEU A 401 23.31 -30.51 6.87
C LEU A 401 23.88 -30.38 5.44
N GLN A 402 23.46 -29.40 4.65
CA GLN A 402 24.05 -29.06 3.35
C GLN A 402 24.70 -27.67 3.38
N PRO A 403 25.88 -27.51 2.76
CA PRO A 403 26.47 -26.18 2.59
C PRO A 403 25.52 -25.34 1.72
N THR A 404 25.17 -24.13 2.19
CA THR A 404 24.38 -23.09 1.48
C THR A 404 22.85 -23.27 1.35
N THR A 405 22.15 -23.66 2.41
CA THR A 405 20.69 -23.83 2.37
C THR A 405 19.91 -22.50 2.34
N ALA A 406 19.98 -21.66 3.38
CA ALA A 406 19.25 -20.40 3.42
C ALA A 406 19.77 -19.42 4.48
N MET A 407 19.34 -18.17 4.40
CA MET A 407 19.41 -17.19 5.48
C MET A 407 18.07 -16.50 5.69
N SER A 408 17.78 -16.14 6.93
CA SER A 408 16.65 -15.29 7.31
C SER A 408 17.14 -13.96 7.87
N ILE A 409 16.45 -12.87 7.54
CA ILE A 409 16.85 -11.51 7.91
C ILE A 409 15.65 -10.76 8.47
N ARG A 410 15.79 -10.28 9.71
CA ARG A 410 14.75 -9.52 10.40
C ARG A 410 14.84 -8.03 10.06
N ILE A 411 13.98 -7.56 9.16
CA ILE A 411 13.83 -6.13 8.85
C ILE A 411 13.06 -5.48 9.99
N LYS A 412 13.70 -4.55 10.72
CA LYS A 412 13.12 -3.91 11.91
C LYS A 412 12.17 -2.76 11.58
N GLU A 413 12.52 -1.94 10.59
CA GLU A 413 11.72 -0.81 10.14
C GLU A 413 11.63 -0.79 8.61
N SER A 414 10.46 -0.41 8.08
CA SER A 414 10.29 -0.18 6.65
C SER A 414 9.34 0.98 6.39
N LYS A 415 9.41 1.59 5.19
CA LYS A 415 8.53 2.70 4.80
C LYS A 415 7.03 2.37 4.93
N THR A 416 6.67 1.10 4.74
CA THR A 416 5.28 0.61 4.77
C THR A 416 4.89 0.00 6.11
N ASP A 417 5.76 0.08 7.12
CA ASP A 417 5.53 -0.42 8.46
C ASP A 417 5.72 0.72 9.49
N PRO A 418 4.78 1.69 9.53
CA PRO A 418 4.89 2.84 10.41
C PRO A 418 4.82 2.46 11.91
N PHE A 419 4.27 1.29 12.23
CA PHE A 419 4.13 0.80 13.60
C PHE A 419 5.26 -0.15 14.03
N ARG A 420 6.27 -0.35 13.18
CA ARG A 420 7.50 -1.12 13.47
C ARG A 420 7.22 -2.55 13.96
N VAL A 421 6.21 -3.21 13.40
CA VAL A 421 5.99 -4.65 13.63
C VAL A 421 7.20 -5.43 13.13
N GLY A 422 7.74 -4.96 12.01
CA GLY A 422 8.85 -5.49 11.25
C GLY A 422 8.57 -6.85 10.60
N HIS A 423 9.50 -7.32 9.78
CA HIS A 423 9.26 -8.41 8.85
C HIS A 423 10.52 -9.24 8.60
N THR A 424 10.39 -10.56 8.68
CA THR A 424 11.49 -11.47 8.36
C THR A 424 11.41 -11.91 6.90
N ILE A 425 12.51 -11.75 6.16
CA ILE A 425 12.65 -12.32 4.81
C ILE A 425 13.53 -13.55 4.85
N SER A 426 13.24 -14.51 3.97
CA SER A 426 14.05 -15.72 3.77
C SER A 426 14.67 -15.69 2.38
N ILE A 427 15.97 -15.96 2.29
CA ILE A 427 16.73 -15.97 1.04
C ILE A 427 17.48 -17.30 0.94
N GLY A 428 17.18 -18.07 -0.10
CA GLY A 428 17.85 -19.34 -0.39
C GLY A 428 19.23 -19.15 -1.01
N GLY A 429 20.13 -20.12 -0.80
CA GLY A 429 21.38 -20.20 -1.54
C GLY A 429 21.13 -20.48 -3.02
N THR A 430 21.93 -19.89 -3.92
CA THR A 430 21.76 -20.07 -5.37
C THR A 430 22.76 -21.03 -5.99
N HIS A 431 23.73 -21.53 -5.23
CA HIS A 431 24.86 -22.36 -5.72
C HIS A 431 25.61 -21.76 -6.93
N THR A 432 25.49 -20.45 -7.15
CA THR A 432 26.19 -19.71 -8.21
C THR A 432 27.15 -18.68 -7.61
N PRO A 433 28.07 -18.09 -8.40
CA PRO A 433 28.90 -16.98 -7.94
C PRO A 433 28.11 -15.76 -7.42
N LEU A 434 26.82 -15.66 -7.78
CA LEU A 434 25.93 -14.60 -7.33
C LEU A 434 25.23 -14.91 -6.00
N CYS A 435 25.62 -15.97 -5.29
CA CYS A 435 24.93 -16.43 -4.09
C CYS A 435 24.94 -15.40 -2.96
N PRO A 436 23.78 -14.83 -2.57
CA PRO A 436 23.70 -13.83 -1.50
C PRO A 436 24.06 -14.42 -0.13
N VAL A 437 23.72 -15.70 0.11
CA VAL A 437 24.06 -16.39 1.37
C VAL A 437 25.57 -16.52 1.52
N LEU A 438 26.27 -16.91 0.45
CA LEU A 438 27.73 -17.02 0.46
C LEU A 438 28.39 -15.64 0.64
N ALA A 439 27.92 -14.62 -0.08
CA ALA A 439 28.44 -13.26 0.04
C ALA A 439 28.28 -12.73 1.48
N MET A 440 27.12 -12.95 2.11
CA MET A 440 26.88 -12.57 3.49
C MET A 440 27.76 -13.34 4.49
N LYS A 441 27.95 -14.65 4.31
CA LYS A 441 28.87 -15.44 5.14
C LYS A 441 30.31 -14.94 5.02
N GLN A 442 30.79 -14.69 3.81
CA GLN A 442 32.14 -14.18 3.55
C GLN A 442 32.39 -12.81 4.17
N TYR A 443 31.38 -11.93 4.14
CA TYR A 443 31.44 -10.63 4.78
C TYR A 443 31.44 -10.74 6.31
N LEU A 444 30.46 -11.46 6.89
CA LEU A 444 30.31 -11.57 8.35
C LEU A 444 31.50 -12.30 9.00
N ALA A 445 32.13 -13.25 8.32
CA ALA A 445 33.34 -13.91 8.81
C ALA A 445 34.55 -12.96 8.94
N ARG A 446 34.60 -11.89 8.12
CA ARG A 446 35.68 -10.89 8.14
C ARG A 446 35.31 -9.65 8.95
N ARG A 447 34.02 -9.40 9.15
CA ARG A 447 33.52 -8.31 9.96
C ARG A 447 33.86 -8.60 11.41
N GLN A 448 34.54 -7.66 12.09
CA GLN A 448 34.78 -7.77 13.53
C GLN A 448 33.45 -7.97 14.27
N PRO A 449 33.41 -8.78 15.35
CA PRO A 449 32.19 -9.08 16.12
C PRO A 449 31.78 -7.90 17.03
N LYS A 450 31.79 -6.68 16.49
CA LYS A 450 31.36 -5.46 17.17
C LYS A 450 29.88 -5.21 16.89
N ALA A 451 29.14 -4.84 17.94
CA ALA A 451 27.77 -4.37 17.82
C ALA A 451 27.70 -3.11 16.93
N GLY A 452 26.58 -2.93 16.24
CA GLY A 452 26.36 -1.79 15.36
C GLY A 452 25.68 -2.15 14.04
N PRO A 453 25.70 -1.24 13.07
CA PRO A 453 25.11 -1.46 11.75
C PRO A 453 25.66 -2.73 11.08
N LEU A 454 24.81 -3.42 10.34
CA LEU A 454 25.16 -4.64 9.61
C LEU A 454 26.36 -4.40 8.68
N PHE A 455 26.25 -3.41 7.78
CA PHE A 455 27.32 -3.04 6.87
C PHE A 455 28.12 -1.84 7.38
N VAL A 456 29.38 -2.08 7.67
CA VAL A 456 30.40 -1.09 8.02
C VAL A 456 31.62 -1.29 7.12
N ASN A 457 32.26 -0.19 6.72
CA ASN A 457 33.49 -0.23 5.94
C ASN A 457 34.72 -0.51 6.83
N SER A 458 35.89 -0.60 6.20
CA SER A 458 37.21 -0.82 6.83
C SER A 458 37.53 0.20 7.92
N ALA A 459 37.03 1.44 7.79
CA ALA A 459 37.14 2.51 8.79
C ALA A 459 36.06 2.48 9.89
N GLY A 460 35.20 1.45 9.93
CA GLY A 460 34.10 1.32 10.89
C GLY A 460 32.91 2.25 10.64
N LYS A 461 32.88 2.98 9.51
CA LYS A 461 31.78 3.87 9.17
C LYS A 461 30.60 3.07 8.58
N PRO A 462 29.35 3.37 8.98
CA PRO A 462 28.16 2.69 8.44
C PRO A 462 28.01 2.92 6.94
N LEU A 463 27.58 1.88 6.21
CA LEU A 463 27.23 2.01 4.81
C LEU A 463 25.95 2.86 4.65
N THR A 464 26.05 3.96 3.90
CA THR A 464 24.91 4.83 3.58
C THR A 464 24.31 4.49 2.21
N LYS A 465 23.05 4.87 1.99
CA LYS A 465 22.40 4.74 0.68
C LYS A 465 23.16 5.50 -0.41
N GLN A 466 23.70 6.67 -0.07
CA GLN A 466 24.46 7.50 -1.02
C GLN A 466 25.76 6.81 -1.42
N ALA A 467 26.51 6.28 -0.44
CA ALA A 467 27.75 5.56 -0.71
C ALA A 467 27.53 4.34 -1.61
N LEU A 468 26.55 3.48 -1.28
CA LEU A 468 26.25 2.31 -2.10
C LEU A 468 25.75 2.68 -3.50
N THR A 469 24.94 3.76 -3.62
CA THR A 469 24.47 4.24 -4.94
C THR A 469 25.65 4.77 -5.77
N LEU A 470 26.57 5.52 -5.16
CA LEU A 470 27.74 6.05 -5.84
C LEU A 470 28.67 4.93 -6.32
N GLU A 471 28.91 3.92 -5.48
CA GLU A 471 29.73 2.76 -5.84
C GLU A 471 29.09 1.95 -6.98
N THR A 472 27.77 1.73 -6.91
CA THR A 472 27.03 1.07 -8.01
C THR A 472 27.19 1.84 -9.32
N ARG A 473 27.09 3.17 -9.28
CA ARG A 473 27.24 4.03 -10.45
C ARG A 473 28.67 4.00 -11.00
N LYS A 474 29.67 4.00 -10.12
CA LYS A 474 31.08 3.87 -10.49
C LYS A 474 31.33 2.56 -11.25
N LEU A 475 30.85 1.44 -10.70
CA LEU A 475 30.96 0.12 -11.36
C LEU A 475 30.26 0.11 -12.73
N LEU A 476 29.06 0.70 -12.83
CA LEU A 476 28.36 0.81 -14.11
C LEU A 476 29.11 1.67 -15.13
N SER A 477 29.60 2.84 -14.73
CA SER A 477 30.36 3.72 -15.61
C SER A 477 31.65 3.08 -16.11
N GLN A 478 32.38 2.37 -15.23
CA GLN A 478 33.58 1.62 -15.59
C GLN A 478 33.29 0.46 -16.55
N ALA A 479 32.08 -0.09 -16.51
CA ALA A 479 31.61 -1.10 -17.47
C ALA A 479 30.98 -0.49 -18.74
N GLY A 480 31.06 0.83 -18.94
CA GLY A 480 30.59 1.52 -20.15
C GLY A 480 29.10 1.90 -20.15
N PHE A 481 28.39 1.76 -19.03
CA PHE A 481 26.96 2.09 -18.94
C PHE A 481 26.72 3.55 -18.50
N ASN A 482 25.65 4.16 -19.00
CA ASN A 482 25.19 5.46 -18.49
C ASN A 482 24.59 5.32 -17.08
N ALA A 483 25.40 5.60 -16.06
CA ALA A 483 25.03 5.45 -14.65
C ALA A 483 24.01 6.49 -14.13
N SER A 484 23.70 7.55 -14.90
CA SER A 484 22.82 8.65 -14.46
C SER A 484 21.38 8.18 -14.13
N ASN A 485 20.88 7.18 -14.86
CA ASN A 485 19.53 6.62 -14.70
C ASN A 485 19.44 5.53 -13.62
N PHE A 486 20.54 5.22 -12.93
CA PHE A 486 20.57 4.24 -11.85
C PHE A 486 20.52 4.91 -10.49
N ALA A 487 19.75 4.35 -9.56
CA ALA A 487 19.63 4.81 -8.19
C ALA A 487 19.35 3.63 -7.25
N GLY A 488 19.29 3.85 -5.95
CA GLY A 488 18.99 2.75 -5.01
C GLY A 488 17.70 1.96 -5.29
N HIS A 489 16.70 2.56 -5.95
CA HIS A 489 15.49 1.83 -6.33
C HIS A 489 15.69 0.86 -7.51
N SER A 490 16.74 1.05 -8.32
CA SER A 490 17.09 0.20 -9.46
C SER A 490 17.31 -1.27 -9.09
N TYR A 491 17.79 -1.55 -7.87
CA TYR A 491 17.90 -2.91 -7.34
C TYR A 491 16.55 -3.61 -7.26
N ARG A 492 15.56 -2.94 -6.66
CA ARG A 492 14.22 -3.50 -6.48
C ARG A 492 13.43 -3.60 -7.78
N ILE A 493 13.63 -2.65 -8.70
CA ILE A 493 13.10 -2.74 -10.08
C ILE A 493 13.71 -3.95 -10.80
N GLY A 494 15.03 -4.11 -10.68
CA GLY A 494 15.80 -5.21 -11.22
C GLY A 494 15.36 -6.59 -10.75
N ALA A 495 15.20 -6.75 -9.45
CA ALA A 495 14.72 -7.99 -8.83
C ALA A 495 13.29 -8.34 -9.31
N ALA A 496 12.37 -7.37 -9.33
CA ALA A 496 11.01 -7.57 -9.86
C ALA A 496 11.00 -7.98 -11.32
N THR A 497 11.75 -7.26 -12.16
CA THR A 497 11.84 -7.53 -13.59
C THR A 497 12.43 -8.92 -13.83
N THR A 498 13.48 -9.29 -13.09
CA THR A 498 14.13 -10.60 -13.21
C THR A 498 13.18 -11.72 -12.80
N ALA A 499 12.44 -11.56 -11.71
CA ALA A 499 11.44 -12.53 -11.27
C ALA A 499 10.29 -12.69 -12.27
N ALA A 500 9.83 -11.58 -12.86
CA ALA A 500 8.80 -11.60 -13.90
C ALA A 500 9.29 -12.28 -15.18
N THR A 501 10.51 -11.98 -15.64
CA THR A 501 11.13 -12.66 -16.79
C THR A 501 11.32 -14.16 -16.53
N ALA A 502 11.61 -14.54 -15.28
CA ALA A 502 11.65 -15.94 -14.85
C ALA A 502 10.27 -16.58 -14.70
N LYS A 503 9.19 -15.88 -15.10
CA LYS A 503 7.79 -16.34 -15.04
C LYS A 503 7.32 -16.72 -13.64
N LEU A 504 7.89 -16.11 -12.60
CA LEU A 504 7.37 -16.28 -11.24
C LEU A 504 5.96 -15.67 -11.14
N PRO A 505 5.04 -16.32 -10.42
CA PRO A 505 3.67 -15.82 -10.34
C PRO A 505 3.62 -14.48 -9.60
N SER A 506 2.71 -13.59 -10.04
CA SER A 506 2.53 -12.24 -9.50
C SER A 506 2.43 -12.19 -7.98
N TRP A 507 1.71 -13.14 -7.35
CA TRP A 507 1.55 -13.19 -5.90
C TRP A 507 2.89 -13.45 -5.18
N LEU A 508 3.80 -14.21 -5.79
CA LEU A 508 5.12 -14.49 -5.22
C LEU A 508 6.02 -13.27 -5.35
N ILE A 509 6.01 -12.60 -6.50
CA ILE A 509 6.73 -11.33 -6.71
C ILE A 509 6.24 -10.27 -5.70
N LYS A 510 4.92 -10.18 -5.52
CA LYS A 510 4.27 -9.29 -4.54
C LYS A 510 4.71 -9.57 -3.11
N THR A 511 4.79 -10.84 -2.74
CA THR A 511 5.28 -11.32 -1.43
C THR A 511 6.75 -10.99 -1.22
N LEU A 512 7.63 -11.39 -2.16
CA LEU A 512 9.08 -11.18 -2.08
C LEU A 512 9.43 -9.69 -1.96
N GLY A 513 8.79 -8.88 -2.81
CA GLY A 513 8.96 -7.45 -2.80
C GLY A 513 8.00 -6.71 -1.89
N ARG A 514 7.31 -7.35 -0.95
CA ARG A 514 6.50 -6.71 0.11
C ARG A 514 5.62 -5.56 -0.40
N TRP A 515 4.91 -5.79 -1.51
CA TRP A 515 4.03 -4.80 -2.11
C TRP A 515 2.59 -5.03 -1.68
N SER A 516 1.94 -4.01 -1.09
CA SER A 516 0.53 -4.09 -0.70
C SER A 516 -0.42 -3.95 -1.88
N SER A 517 0.03 -3.35 -2.99
CA SER A 517 -0.73 -3.12 -4.21
C SER A 517 0.06 -3.55 -5.44
N ASP A 518 -0.57 -3.50 -6.61
CA ASP A 518 0.03 -3.94 -7.89
C ASP A 518 0.99 -2.89 -8.47
N CYS A 519 1.51 -2.01 -7.61
CA CYS A 519 2.52 -1.03 -7.97
C CYS A 519 3.82 -1.64 -8.53
N TYR A 520 4.05 -2.94 -8.34
CA TYR A 520 5.19 -3.67 -8.88
C TYR A 520 5.11 -3.86 -10.40
N GLU A 521 3.91 -3.83 -10.98
CA GLU A 521 3.69 -3.94 -12.44
C GLU A 521 4.38 -2.79 -13.18
N ARG A 522 4.43 -1.60 -12.57
CA ARG A 522 5.18 -0.44 -13.11
C ARG A 522 6.69 -0.63 -13.11
N TYR A 523 7.21 -1.61 -12.36
CA TYR A 523 8.64 -1.91 -12.32
C TYR A 523 9.04 -2.95 -13.36
N ILE A 524 8.11 -3.79 -13.81
CA ILE A 524 8.38 -4.80 -14.83
C ILE A 524 8.52 -4.07 -16.16
N GLN A 525 9.76 -3.79 -16.54
CA GLN A 525 10.06 -3.30 -17.87
C GLN A 525 10.05 -4.50 -18.81
N LEU A 526 9.00 -4.60 -19.63
CA LEU A 526 8.91 -5.60 -20.68
C LEU A 526 10.05 -5.36 -21.68
N PRO A 527 10.86 -6.39 -21.99
CA PRO A 527 11.84 -6.29 -23.08
C PRO A 527 11.14 -5.86 -24.38
N SER A 528 11.79 -5.00 -25.17
CA SER A 528 11.25 -4.57 -26.47
C SER A 528 10.94 -5.76 -27.37
N SER A 529 11.73 -6.84 -27.29
CA SER A 529 11.48 -8.10 -28.01
C SER A 529 10.13 -8.74 -27.64
N THR A 530 9.73 -8.67 -26.36
CA THR A 530 8.42 -9.16 -25.93
C THR A 530 7.30 -8.33 -26.54
N LEU A 531 7.43 -6.99 -26.54
CA LEU A 531 6.45 -6.10 -27.16
C LEU A 531 6.34 -6.32 -28.68
N LEU A 532 7.47 -6.50 -29.36
CA LEU A 532 7.51 -6.78 -30.80
C LEU A 532 6.88 -8.14 -31.14
N ASN A 533 7.04 -9.14 -30.27
CA ASN A 533 6.46 -10.47 -30.48
C ASN A 533 4.94 -10.53 -30.21
N VAL A 534 4.36 -9.48 -29.58
CA VAL A 534 2.90 -9.40 -29.39
C VAL A 534 2.19 -9.38 -30.74
N SER A 535 2.70 -8.62 -31.71
CA SER A 535 2.10 -8.55 -33.05
C SER A 535 2.06 -9.91 -33.73
N ALA A 536 3.15 -10.70 -33.63
CA ALA A 536 3.19 -12.05 -34.17
C ALA A 536 2.25 -13.01 -33.41
N THR A 537 2.15 -12.86 -32.09
CA THR A 537 1.23 -13.68 -31.28
C THR A 537 -0.22 -13.39 -31.64
N LEU A 538 -0.60 -12.11 -31.78
CA LEU A 538 -1.96 -11.69 -32.15
C LEU A 538 -2.36 -12.12 -33.56
N ALA A 539 -1.40 -12.16 -34.50
CA ALA A 539 -1.66 -12.60 -35.87
C ALA A 539 -1.89 -14.12 -36.00
N ASN A 540 -1.55 -14.90 -34.96
CA ASN A 540 -1.64 -16.36 -34.94
C ASN A 540 -2.73 -16.88 -33.96
N ILE A 541 -3.61 -16.00 -33.49
CA ILE A 541 -4.86 -16.34 -32.77
C ILE A 541 -5.99 -16.32 -33.79
#